data_AF-A0A081S4R3-F1
#
_entry.id   AF-A0A081S4R3-F1
#
_cell.length_a   1.000
_cell.length_b   1.000
_cell.length_c   1.000
_cell.angle_alpha   90.00
_cell.angle_beta   90.00
_cell.angle_gamma   90.00
#
_symmetry.space_group_name_H-M   'P 1'
#
loop_
_entity.id
_entity.type
_entity.pdbx_description
1 polymer ?
#
loop_
_entity_poly.entity_id
_entity_poly.type
_entity_poly.pdbx_seq_one_letter_code
_entity_poly.pdbx_strand_id
1 'polypeptide(L)'
;MDLEKFRNDVYIMTKKLSVNLQEKDIPKLNYVRQQLIEMYQKNLVKINHSILELICASNLISRGYAVDVEKEISEILVCDIFAKKGGGNTIIEIETGFTPPEHAMDTIDYFTARIMSKIARYSQHCSKFSLASPATGLLPIPKIFLLPPNARKKEDVQKVKNLCDRYYKNPPIEYDDILNAHLHSIYLINIDGGFVKELDPQGYVDLTNDLLSRSEIEY
;
A
#
# COMPACT_ATOMS: atom_id res chain seq x y z
N MET A 1 -19.63 -16.86 3.56
CA MET A 1 -18.19 -16.63 3.77
C MET A 1 -17.56 -17.98 4.05
N ASP A 2 -16.52 -18.35 3.32
CA ASP A 2 -15.90 -19.69 3.44
C ASP A 2 -14.65 -19.60 4.31
N LEU A 3 -14.84 -19.73 5.63
CA LEU A 3 -13.78 -19.61 6.62
C LEU A 3 -12.75 -20.74 6.52
N GLU A 4 -13.18 -21.95 6.18
CA GLU A 4 -12.26 -23.08 6.03
C GLU A 4 -11.33 -22.88 4.84
N LYS A 5 -11.87 -22.47 3.69
CA LYS A 5 -11.07 -22.12 2.53
C LYS A 5 -10.09 -20.98 2.83
N PHE A 6 -10.57 -19.88 3.43
CA PHE A 6 -9.71 -18.77 3.79
C PHE A 6 -8.54 -19.22 4.69
N ARG A 7 -8.83 -19.99 5.74
CA ARG A 7 -7.81 -20.55 6.64
C ARG A 7 -6.80 -21.38 5.85
N ASN A 8 -7.27 -22.33 5.05
CA ASN A 8 -6.40 -23.18 4.24
C ASN A 8 -5.47 -22.34 3.35
N ASP A 9 -6.01 -21.34 2.65
CA ASP A 9 -5.23 -20.47 1.75
C ASP A 9 -4.14 -19.70 2.51
N VAL A 10 -4.46 -19.07 3.64
CA VAL A 10 -3.46 -18.33 4.43
C VAL A 10 -2.45 -19.26 5.12
N TYR A 11 -2.83 -20.48 5.48
CA TYR A 11 -1.90 -21.50 6.00
C TYR A 11 -0.92 -21.96 4.92
N ILE A 12 -1.41 -22.25 3.71
CA ILE A 12 -0.58 -22.64 2.56
C ILE A 12 0.44 -21.53 2.26
N MET A 13 -0.02 -20.28 2.15
CA MET A 13 0.85 -19.15 1.88
C MET A 13 1.88 -18.94 3.00
N THR A 14 1.44 -18.99 4.27
CA THR A 14 2.35 -18.85 5.42
C THR A 14 3.44 -19.94 5.42
N LYS A 15 3.07 -21.19 5.11
CA LYS A 15 4.04 -22.30 5.01
C LYS A 15 5.06 -22.05 3.91
N LYS A 16 4.60 -21.61 2.73
CA LYS A 16 5.48 -21.25 1.60
C LYS A 16 6.46 -20.14 1.98
N LEU A 17 5.97 -19.07 2.60
CA LEU A 17 6.77 -17.92 3.01
C LEU A 17 7.78 -18.25 4.13
N SER A 18 7.42 -19.16 5.04
CA SER A 18 8.27 -19.57 6.16
C SER A 18 9.59 -20.22 5.73
N VAL A 19 9.67 -20.80 4.52
CA VAL A 19 10.91 -21.38 3.97
C VAL A 19 12.02 -20.34 3.85
N ASN A 20 11.67 -19.07 3.65
CA ASN A 20 12.62 -17.97 3.51
C ASN A 20 12.86 -17.21 4.82
N LEU A 21 12.33 -17.69 5.95
CA LEU A 21 12.49 -17.07 7.26
C LEU A 21 13.42 -17.89 8.15
N GLN A 22 14.09 -17.20 9.07
CA GLN A 22 14.77 -17.88 10.17
C GLN A 22 13.73 -18.48 11.12
N GLU A 23 14.03 -19.60 11.77
CA GLU A 23 13.10 -20.29 12.69
C GLU A 23 12.52 -19.36 13.76
N LYS A 24 13.35 -18.45 14.29
CA LYS A 24 12.94 -17.45 15.30
C LYS A 24 11.90 -16.44 14.80
N ASP A 25 11.78 -16.26 13.48
CA ASP A 25 10.91 -15.27 12.85
C ASP A 25 9.59 -15.89 12.35
N ILE A 26 9.52 -17.22 12.22
CA ILE A 26 8.29 -17.94 11.85
C ILE A 26 7.12 -17.63 12.80
N PRO A 27 7.30 -17.57 14.14
CA PRO A 27 6.21 -17.19 15.04
C PRO A 27 5.62 -15.81 14.76
N LYS A 28 6.42 -14.85 14.27
CA LYS A 28 5.93 -13.50 13.91
C LYS A 28 5.02 -13.55 12.68
N LEU A 29 5.35 -14.37 11.68
CA LEU A 29 4.48 -14.54 10.52
C LEU A 29 3.20 -15.29 10.87
N ASN A 30 3.28 -16.29 11.76
CA ASN A 30 2.11 -16.97 12.30
C ASN A 30 1.16 -16.02 13.06
N TYR A 31 1.71 -15.04 13.78
CA TYR A 31 0.94 -13.99 14.43
C TYR A 31 0.14 -13.15 13.43
N VAL A 32 0.79 -12.68 12.36
CA VAL A 32 0.11 -11.92 11.28
C VAL A 32 -0.99 -12.77 10.63
N ARG A 33 -0.71 -14.05 10.31
CA ARG A 33 -1.75 -14.97 9.80
C ARG A 33 -2.94 -15.06 10.74
N GLN A 34 -2.70 -15.14 12.04
CA GLN A 34 -3.76 -15.25 13.04
C GLN A 34 -4.62 -13.98 13.11
N GLN A 35 -4.01 -12.80 13.04
CA GLN A 35 -4.74 -11.52 12.93
C GLN A 35 -5.69 -11.51 11.72
N LEU A 36 -5.21 -11.92 10.54
CA LEU A 36 -6.02 -11.99 9.32
C LEU A 36 -7.19 -12.98 9.44
N ILE A 37 -6.99 -14.13 10.09
CA ILE A 37 -8.07 -15.09 10.34
C ILE A 37 -9.15 -14.47 11.23
N GLU A 38 -8.76 -13.77 12.30
CA GLU A 38 -9.69 -13.11 13.23
C GLU A 38 -10.45 -11.96 12.56
N MET A 39 -9.79 -11.18 11.72
CA MET A 39 -10.41 -10.11 10.94
C MET A 39 -11.36 -10.66 9.87
N TYR A 40 -11.00 -11.78 9.23
CA TYR A 40 -11.87 -12.44 8.25
C TYR A 40 -13.15 -12.96 8.91
N GLN A 41 -13.07 -13.53 10.12
CA GLN A 41 -14.25 -13.93 10.88
C GLN A 41 -15.23 -12.77 11.16
N LYS A 42 -14.71 -11.54 11.25
CA LYS A 42 -15.48 -10.31 11.41
C LYS A 42 -15.89 -9.66 10.09
N ASN A 43 -15.61 -10.30 8.95
CA ASN A 43 -15.82 -9.78 7.59
C ASN A 43 -15.03 -8.51 7.24
N LEU A 44 -13.93 -8.24 7.94
CA LEU A 44 -13.15 -7.01 7.76
C LEU A 44 -12.17 -7.08 6.58
N VAL A 45 -11.69 -8.28 6.23
CA VAL A 45 -10.69 -8.49 5.17
C VAL A 45 -11.18 -9.47 4.09
N LYS A 46 -10.46 -9.51 2.97
CA LYS A 46 -10.71 -10.43 1.84
C LYS A 46 -9.44 -11.20 1.50
N ILE A 47 -9.60 -12.45 1.05
CA ILE A 47 -8.48 -13.35 0.78
C ILE A 47 -7.43 -12.75 -0.18
N ASN A 48 -7.87 -12.08 -1.25
CA ASN A 48 -6.96 -11.52 -2.25
C ASN A 48 -6.02 -10.48 -1.63
N HIS A 49 -6.52 -9.66 -0.70
CA HIS A 49 -5.71 -8.65 -0.01
C HIS A 49 -4.84 -9.28 1.08
N SER A 50 -5.42 -10.18 1.88
CA SER A 50 -4.73 -10.90 2.96
C SER A 50 -3.50 -11.69 2.50
N ILE A 51 -3.52 -12.22 1.28
CA ILE A 51 -2.34 -12.87 0.70
C ILE A 51 -1.22 -11.87 0.40
N LEU A 52 -1.56 -10.68 -0.13
CA LEU A 52 -0.60 -9.61 -0.38
C LEU A 52 0.01 -9.09 0.93
N GLU A 53 -0.83 -8.90 1.94
CA GLU A 53 -0.42 -8.49 3.29
C GLU A 53 0.59 -9.49 3.89
N LEU A 54 0.32 -10.80 3.79
CA LEU A 54 1.23 -11.85 4.28
C LEU A 54 2.60 -11.83 3.59
N ILE A 55 2.63 -11.63 2.27
CA ILE A 55 3.89 -11.61 1.50
C ILE A 55 4.74 -10.41 1.92
N CYS A 56 4.13 -9.23 2.01
CA CYS A 56 4.82 -8.02 2.47
C CYS A 56 5.25 -8.13 3.94
N ALA A 57 4.40 -8.68 4.81
CA ALA A 57 4.73 -8.92 6.22
C ALA A 57 5.92 -9.88 6.35
N SER A 58 5.95 -10.98 5.60
CA SER A 58 7.07 -11.92 5.58
C SER A 58 8.38 -11.23 5.17
N ASN A 59 8.35 -10.38 4.13
CA ASN A 59 9.51 -9.62 3.71
C ASN A 59 10.04 -8.70 4.83
N LEU A 60 9.16 -7.94 5.48
CA LEU A 60 9.53 -7.06 6.59
C LEU A 60 10.05 -7.85 7.81
N ILE A 61 9.41 -8.95 8.15
CA ILE A 61 9.82 -9.85 9.24
C ILE A 61 11.23 -10.39 8.98
N SER A 62 11.54 -10.82 7.76
CA SER A 62 12.89 -11.30 7.38
C SER A 62 13.97 -10.23 7.57
N ARG A 63 13.57 -8.96 7.54
CA ARG A 63 14.44 -7.79 7.76
C ARG A 63 14.44 -7.33 9.22
N GLY A 64 13.83 -8.09 10.13
CA GLY A 64 13.82 -7.84 11.57
C GLY A 64 12.76 -6.85 12.06
N TYR A 65 11.71 -6.60 11.28
CA TYR A 65 10.57 -5.79 11.73
C TYR A 65 9.59 -6.63 12.57
N ALA A 66 8.91 -5.97 13.52
CA ALA A 66 7.64 -6.44 14.06
C ALA A 66 6.51 -5.86 13.21
N VAL A 67 5.53 -6.68 12.84
CA VAL A 67 4.49 -6.31 11.87
C VAL A 67 3.10 -6.58 12.45
N ASP A 68 2.22 -5.60 12.27
CA ASP A 68 0.78 -5.69 12.44
C ASP A 68 0.11 -5.42 11.09
N VAL A 69 -1.03 -6.05 10.84
CA VAL A 69 -1.88 -5.77 9.67
C VAL A 69 -3.15 -5.04 10.09
N GLU A 70 -3.76 -4.30 9.16
CA GLU A 70 -5.02 -3.58 9.36
C GLU A 70 -5.01 -2.74 10.66
N LYS A 71 -3.94 -1.96 10.84
CA LYS A 71 -3.70 -1.22 12.06
C LYS A 71 -4.31 0.18 12.00
N GLU A 72 -5.12 0.52 12.99
CA GLU A 72 -5.58 1.90 13.23
C GLU A 72 -4.37 2.82 13.51
N ILE A 73 -4.24 3.88 12.71
CA ILE A 73 -3.17 4.89 12.82
C ILE A 73 -3.71 6.30 13.14
N SER A 74 -5.02 6.50 12.99
CA SER A 74 -5.77 7.68 13.41
C SER A 74 -7.24 7.29 13.65
N GLU A 75 -8.09 8.26 14.02
CA GLU A 75 -9.53 8.02 14.22
C GLU A 75 -10.26 7.55 12.95
N ILE A 76 -9.68 7.79 11.76
CA ILE A 76 -10.33 7.54 10.48
C ILE A 76 -9.49 6.68 9.52
N LEU A 77 -8.24 6.38 9.87
CA LEU A 77 -7.33 5.63 9.00
C LEU A 77 -6.92 4.31 9.65
N VAL A 78 -7.11 3.25 8.87
CA VAL A 78 -6.54 1.92 9.07
C VAL A 78 -5.57 1.68 7.93
N CYS A 79 -4.34 1.28 8.24
CA CYS A 79 -3.36 0.93 7.22
C CYS A 79 -3.20 -0.57 7.05
N ASP A 80 -2.91 -0.99 5.83
CA ASP A 80 -2.81 -2.41 5.46
C ASP A 80 -1.67 -3.08 6.24
N ILE A 81 -0.49 -2.46 6.27
CA ILE A 81 0.66 -2.97 7.02
C ILE A 81 1.32 -1.87 7.82
N PHE A 82 1.46 -2.13 9.12
CA PHE A 82 2.25 -1.32 10.02
C PHE A 82 3.42 -2.12 10.58
N ALA A 83 4.63 -1.57 10.45
CA ALA A 83 5.83 -2.26 10.88
C ALA A 83 6.73 -1.36 11.74
N LYS A 84 7.38 -1.95 12.75
CA LYS A 84 8.32 -1.28 13.65
C LYS A 84 9.68 -1.97 13.64
N LYS A 85 10.74 -1.17 13.60
CA LYS A 85 12.12 -1.63 13.78
C LYS A 85 12.96 -0.52 14.39
N GLY A 86 13.58 -0.81 15.54
CA GLY A 86 14.28 0.21 16.32
C GLY A 86 13.32 1.33 16.77
N GLY A 87 13.73 2.58 16.60
CA GLY A 87 12.91 3.76 16.94
C GLY A 87 11.97 4.25 15.83
N GLY A 88 12.01 3.66 14.64
CA GLY A 88 11.21 4.07 13.49
C GLY A 88 10.03 3.14 13.21
N ASN A 89 9.07 3.63 12.44
CA ASN A 89 7.95 2.85 11.92
C ASN A 89 7.85 2.94 10.38
N THR A 90 7.10 2.03 9.80
CA THR A 90 6.84 1.93 8.37
C THR A 90 5.38 1.62 8.16
N ILE A 91 4.76 2.30 7.21
CA ILE A 91 3.43 1.97 6.69
C ILE A 91 3.59 1.55 5.23
N ILE A 92 2.92 0.46 4.86
CA ILE A 92 2.75 0.05 3.47
C ILE A 92 1.26 -0.02 3.18
N GLU A 93 0.83 0.72 2.16
CA GLU A 93 -0.52 0.62 1.60
C GLU A 93 -0.50 -0.19 0.30
N ILE A 94 -1.35 -1.20 0.21
CA ILE A 94 -1.46 -2.12 -0.91
C ILE A 94 -2.59 -1.68 -1.84
N GLU A 95 -2.28 -1.53 -3.12
CA GLU A 95 -3.20 -1.11 -4.15
C GLU A 95 -3.30 -2.18 -5.25
N THR A 96 -4.52 -2.69 -5.43
CA THR A 96 -4.83 -3.81 -6.33
C THR A 96 -5.46 -3.37 -7.65
N GLY A 97 -5.69 -2.07 -7.83
CA GLY A 97 -6.36 -1.52 -9.02
C GLY A 97 -7.89 -1.66 -9.00
N PHE A 98 -8.49 -2.09 -7.88
CA PHE A 98 -9.94 -2.16 -7.76
C PHE A 98 -10.57 -0.76 -7.87
N THR A 99 -11.51 -0.62 -8.79
CA THR A 99 -12.33 0.58 -8.95
C THR A 99 -13.80 0.23 -8.65
N PRO A 100 -14.47 0.95 -7.74
CA PRO A 100 -15.89 0.74 -7.46
C PRO A 100 -16.78 0.96 -8.70
N PRO A 101 -17.93 0.29 -8.81
CA PRO A 101 -18.85 0.44 -9.94
C PRO A 101 -19.29 1.88 -10.21
N GLU A 102 -19.37 2.71 -9.17
CA GLU A 102 -19.74 4.13 -9.26
C GLU A 102 -18.73 4.95 -10.09
N HIS A 103 -17.50 4.45 -10.20
CA HIS A 103 -16.39 5.08 -10.91
C HIS A 103 -16.01 4.34 -12.20
N ALA A 104 -16.93 3.54 -12.76
CA ALA A 104 -16.69 2.74 -13.95
C ALA A 104 -16.37 3.57 -15.22
N MET A 105 -16.73 4.86 -15.24
CA MET A 105 -16.54 5.75 -16.39
C MET A 105 -15.37 6.74 -16.22
N ASP A 106 -14.78 6.82 -15.03
CA ASP A 106 -13.69 7.74 -14.67
C ASP A 106 -12.59 7.02 -13.86
N THR A 107 -12.34 5.76 -14.22
CA THR A 107 -11.47 4.83 -13.48
C THR A 107 -10.06 5.36 -13.26
N ILE A 108 -9.47 6.01 -14.27
CA ILE A 108 -8.10 6.56 -14.21
C ILE A 108 -8.03 7.71 -13.20
N ASP A 109 -8.96 8.67 -13.28
CA ASP A 109 -9.01 9.82 -12.38
C ASP A 109 -9.25 9.35 -10.93
N TYR A 110 -10.21 8.45 -10.72
CA TYR A 110 -10.50 7.88 -9.41
C TYR A 110 -9.28 7.15 -8.84
N PHE A 111 -8.67 6.24 -9.61
CA PHE A 111 -7.53 5.45 -9.14
C PHE A 111 -6.32 6.34 -8.86
N THR A 112 -6.05 7.32 -9.70
CA THR A 112 -4.97 8.29 -9.46
C THR A 112 -5.23 9.12 -8.20
N ALA A 113 -6.45 9.64 -8.02
CA ALA A 113 -6.84 10.34 -6.80
C ALA A 113 -6.69 9.46 -5.55
N ARG A 114 -6.95 8.16 -5.66
CA ARG A 114 -6.76 7.18 -4.59
C ARG A 114 -5.29 7.03 -4.22
N ILE A 115 -4.41 6.88 -5.20
CA ILE A 115 -2.96 6.83 -4.97
C ILE A 115 -2.49 8.13 -4.31
N MET A 116 -2.86 9.29 -4.85
CA MET A 116 -2.55 10.60 -4.27
C MET A 116 -3.02 10.73 -2.82
N SER A 117 -4.26 10.32 -2.56
CA SER A 117 -4.88 10.38 -1.24
C SER A 117 -4.16 9.53 -0.22
N LYS A 118 -3.79 8.29 -0.60
CA LYS A 118 -3.04 7.40 0.26
C LYS A 118 -1.64 7.94 0.58
N ILE A 119 -0.92 8.42 -0.44
CA ILE A 119 0.39 9.06 -0.23
C ILE A 119 0.25 10.25 0.72
N ALA A 120 -0.69 11.17 0.46
CA ALA A 120 -0.87 12.37 1.26
C ALA A 120 -1.20 12.06 2.73
N ARG A 121 -2.18 11.19 2.99
CA ARG A 121 -2.72 10.93 4.33
C ARG A 121 -1.83 10.02 5.17
N TYR A 122 -1.45 8.87 4.63
CA TYR A 122 -0.80 7.82 5.41
C TYR A 122 0.67 8.16 5.69
N SER A 123 1.31 8.92 4.81
CA SER A 123 2.70 9.33 5.03
C SER A 123 2.87 10.20 6.28
N GLN A 124 1.85 10.96 6.69
CA GLN A 124 1.90 11.77 7.92
C GLN A 124 2.05 10.95 9.20
N HIS A 125 1.71 9.66 9.16
CA HIS A 125 1.68 8.79 10.34
C HIS A 125 2.90 7.87 10.44
N CYS A 126 3.91 8.04 9.58
CA CYS A 126 5.08 7.18 9.61
C CYS A 126 6.40 7.83 9.19
N SER A 127 7.51 7.24 9.67
CA SER A 127 8.86 7.60 9.26
C SER A 127 9.18 7.16 7.84
N LYS A 128 8.58 6.04 7.39
CA LYS A 128 8.70 5.53 6.02
C LYS A 128 7.34 5.08 5.49
N PHE A 129 6.90 5.72 4.43
CA PHE A 129 5.67 5.37 3.72
C PHE A 129 6.00 4.68 2.40
N SER A 130 5.32 3.57 2.11
CA SER A 130 5.44 2.85 0.84
C SER A 130 4.08 2.53 0.27
N LEU A 131 4.04 2.41 -1.06
CA LEU A 131 2.95 1.73 -1.74
C LEU A 131 3.39 0.32 -2.10
N ALA A 132 2.44 -0.60 -2.21
CA ALA A 132 2.66 -1.92 -2.77
C ALA A 132 1.57 -2.24 -3.79
N SER A 133 1.91 -3.05 -4.78
CA SER A 133 0.94 -3.54 -5.77
C SER A 133 1.35 -4.92 -6.26
N PRO A 134 0.40 -5.79 -6.68
CA PRO A 134 0.74 -6.96 -7.48
C PRO A 134 1.65 -6.56 -8.66
N ALA A 135 2.63 -7.41 -9.01
CA ALA A 135 3.56 -7.13 -10.09
C ALA A 135 2.91 -6.97 -11.48
N THR A 136 1.63 -7.34 -11.59
CA THR A 136 0.79 -7.16 -12.78
C THR A 136 0.06 -5.82 -12.81
N GLY A 137 0.09 -5.03 -11.73
CA GLY A 137 -0.55 -3.73 -11.60
C GLY A 137 0.42 -2.58 -11.78
N LEU A 138 0.02 -1.57 -12.56
CA LEU A 138 0.74 -0.30 -12.69
C LEU A 138 0.09 0.76 -11.80
N LEU A 139 0.90 1.44 -11.01
CA LEU A 139 0.48 2.56 -10.17
C LEU A 139 0.80 3.88 -10.90
N PRO A 140 -0.19 4.75 -11.15
CA PRO A 140 0.07 6.08 -11.69
C PRO A 140 0.63 6.97 -10.57
N ILE A 141 1.95 6.93 -10.36
CA ILE A 141 2.63 7.72 -9.32
C ILE A 141 2.84 9.16 -9.81
N PRO A 142 2.17 10.15 -9.19
CA PRO A 142 2.29 11.54 -9.62
C PRO A 142 3.66 12.10 -9.30
N LYS A 143 4.27 12.79 -10.28
CA LYS A 143 5.67 13.25 -10.20
C LYS A 143 5.93 14.23 -9.05
N ILE A 144 4.90 14.93 -8.59
CA ILE A 144 4.98 15.84 -7.43
C ILE A 144 5.49 15.14 -6.17
N PHE A 145 5.17 13.86 -5.96
CA PHE A 145 5.61 13.11 -4.77
C PHE A 145 7.04 12.58 -4.86
N LEU A 146 7.69 12.71 -6.03
CA LEU A 146 9.13 12.49 -6.18
C LEU A 146 9.94 13.71 -5.72
N LEU A 147 9.30 14.88 -5.64
CA LEU A 147 9.93 16.12 -5.20
C LEU A 147 9.84 16.27 -3.68
N PRO A 148 10.88 16.80 -3.02
CA PRO A 148 10.79 17.19 -1.61
C PRO A 148 9.80 18.35 -1.43
N PRO A 149 9.19 18.52 -0.24
CA PRO A 149 8.15 19.52 0.00
C PRO A 149 8.51 20.95 -0.43
N ASN A 150 9.76 21.37 -0.18
CA ASN A 150 10.26 22.70 -0.53
C ASN A 150 10.43 22.95 -2.04
N ALA A 151 10.43 21.90 -2.88
CA ALA A 151 10.53 22.00 -4.33
C ALA A 151 9.14 21.93 -5.02
N ARG A 152 8.06 21.67 -4.28
CA ARG A 152 6.72 21.57 -4.84
C ARG A 152 6.14 22.95 -5.10
N LYS A 153 5.65 23.17 -6.33
CA LYS A 153 4.95 24.41 -6.68
C LYS A 153 3.56 24.40 -6.08
N LYS A 154 3.12 25.56 -5.60
CA LYS A 154 1.78 25.74 -5.01
C LYS A 154 0.66 25.28 -5.96
N GLU A 155 0.79 25.61 -7.24
CA GLU A 155 -0.17 25.26 -8.28
C GLU A 155 -0.31 23.75 -8.47
N ASP A 156 0.80 23.00 -8.42
CA ASP A 156 0.78 21.55 -8.61
C ASP A 156 0.17 20.84 -7.39
N VAL A 157 0.47 21.30 -6.17
CA VAL A 157 -0.20 20.83 -4.95
C VAL A 157 -1.71 21.08 -5.04
N GLN A 158 -2.11 22.25 -5.56
CA GLN A 158 -3.52 22.59 -5.73
C GLN A 158 -4.21 21.70 -6.78
N LYS A 159 -3.54 21.32 -7.87
CA LYS A 159 -4.09 20.37 -8.85
C LYS A 159 -4.35 19.01 -8.21
N VAL A 160 -3.40 18.49 -7.43
CA VAL A 160 -3.59 17.24 -6.67
C VAL A 160 -4.79 17.37 -5.73
N LYS A 161 -4.86 18.45 -4.96
CA LYS A 161 -5.99 18.71 -4.06
C LYS A 161 -7.32 18.71 -4.81
N ASN A 162 -7.40 19.44 -5.91
CA ASN A 162 -8.61 19.53 -6.73
C ASN A 162 -9.05 18.16 -7.24
N LEU A 163 -8.12 17.32 -7.70
CA LEU A 163 -8.41 15.96 -8.14
C LEU A 163 -8.89 15.09 -6.96
N CYS A 164 -8.19 15.11 -5.82
CA CYS A 164 -8.59 14.35 -4.65
C CYS A 164 -9.97 14.77 -4.10
N ASP A 165 -10.25 16.07 -4.00
CA ASP A 165 -11.52 16.60 -3.47
C ASP A 165 -12.75 16.22 -4.32
N ARG A 166 -12.55 15.81 -5.59
CA ARG A 166 -13.63 15.22 -6.41
C ARG A 166 -14.16 13.92 -5.79
N TYR A 167 -13.28 13.13 -5.19
CA TYR A 167 -13.55 11.76 -4.74
C TYR A 167 -13.52 11.58 -3.21
N TYR A 168 -12.74 12.39 -2.49
CA TYR A 168 -12.52 12.29 -1.05
C TYR A 168 -13.02 13.56 -0.36
N LYS A 169 -14.24 13.51 0.18
CA LYS A 169 -14.91 14.70 0.77
C LYS A 169 -15.09 14.65 2.29
N ASN A 170 -15.04 13.45 2.89
CA ASN A 170 -15.35 13.25 4.31
C ASN A 170 -14.29 12.38 5.01
N PRO A 171 -13.23 12.99 5.59
CA PRO A 171 -12.85 14.40 5.42
C PRO A 171 -12.26 14.67 4.03
N PRO A 172 -12.11 15.93 3.60
CA PRO A 172 -11.26 16.29 2.46
C PRO A 172 -9.78 16.03 2.78
N ILE A 173 -8.90 16.21 1.79
CA ILE A 173 -7.45 16.13 2.02
C ILE A 173 -6.91 17.52 2.26
N GLU A 174 -6.17 17.71 3.34
CA GLU A 174 -5.59 19.00 3.66
C GLU A 174 -4.46 19.34 2.68
N TYR A 175 -4.33 20.63 2.38
CA TYR A 175 -3.27 21.12 1.48
C TYR A 175 -1.88 20.75 2.02
N ASP A 176 -1.68 20.91 3.34
CA ASP A 176 -0.42 20.63 4.00
C ASP A 176 -0.08 19.14 4.02
N ASP A 177 -1.08 18.25 4.07
CA ASP A 177 -0.85 16.81 3.95
C ASP A 177 -0.26 16.47 2.57
N ILE A 178 -0.77 17.09 1.50
CA ILE A 178 -0.25 16.90 0.14
C ILE A 178 1.12 17.55 -0.01
N LEU A 179 1.33 18.76 0.51
CA LEU A 179 2.60 19.48 0.44
C LEU A 179 3.72 18.69 1.14
N ASN A 180 3.45 18.14 2.32
CA ASN A 180 4.44 17.47 3.16
C ASN A 180 4.52 15.95 2.92
N ALA A 181 3.65 15.39 2.07
CA ALA A 181 3.61 13.95 1.81
C ALA A 181 4.96 13.40 1.33
N HIS A 182 5.26 12.15 1.69
CA HIS A 182 6.45 11.45 1.22
C HIS A 182 6.13 10.03 0.76
N LEU A 183 6.83 9.59 -0.29
CA LEU A 183 6.83 8.21 -0.76
C LEU A 183 8.28 7.72 -0.76
N HIS A 184 8.57 6.67 0.00
CA HIS A 184 9.93 6.17 0.17
C HIS A 184 10.26 4.99 -0.75
N SER A 185 9.24 4.20 -1.08
CA SER A 185 9.44 2.97 -1.83
C SER A 185 8.14 2.46 -2.44
N ILE A 186 8.27 1.67 -3.50
CA ILE A 186 7.16 0.96 -4.14
C ILE A 186 7.50 -0.54 -4.16
N TYR A 187 6.57 -1.34 -3.65
CA TYR A 187 6.72 -2.78 -3.46
C TYR A 187 5.96 -3.52 -4.56
N LEU A 188 6.68 -4.27 -5.40
CA LEU A 188 6.11 -5.13 -6.43
C LEU A 188 5.95 -6.55 -5.91
N ILE A 189 4.71 -6.97 -5.71
CA ILE A 189 4.37 -8.25 -5.09
C ILE A 189 4.20 -9.32 -6.17
N ASN A 190 5.05 -10.33 -6.13
CA ASN A 190 4.85 -11.54 -6.93
C ASN A 190 4.15 -12.60 -6.04
N ILE A 191 2.84 -12.75 -6.25
CA ILE A 191 1.98 -13.66 -5.47
C ILE A 191 2.39 -15.12 -5.69
N ASP A 192 2.55 -15.50 -6.96
CA ASP A 192 2.91 -16.86 -7.37
C ASP A 192 4.32 -17.25 -6.93
N GLY A 193 5.22 -16.28 -6.85
CA GLY A 193 6.55 -16.44 -6.29
C GLY A 193 6.58 -16.39 -4.77
N GLY A 194 5.62 -15.72 -4.13
CA GLY A 194 5.62 -15.48 -2.68
C GLY A 194 6.76 -14.55 -2.25
N PHE A 195 7.05 -13.51 -3.03
CA PHE A 195 8.07 -12.52 -2.68
C PHE A 195 7.66 -11.12 -3.11
N VAL A 196 8.38 -10.13 -2.60
CA VAL A 196 8.24 -8.73 -2.99
C VAL A 196 9.59 -8.16 -3.40
N LYS A 197 9.57 -7.22 -4.36
CA LYS A 197 10.73 -6.40 -4.73
C LYS A 197 10.42 -4.95 -4.40
N GLU A 198 11.34 -4.32 -3.67
CA GLU A 198 11.25 -2.92 -3.31
C GLU A 198 12.03 -2.11 -4.35
N LEU A 199 11.40 -1.04 -4.84
CA LEU A 199 11.97 -0.09 -5.78
C LEU A 199 11.94 1.31 -5.18
N ASP A 200 12.93 2.13 -5.50
CA ASP A 200 12.84 3.55 -5.24
C ASP A 200 11.77 4.19 -6.15
N PRO A 201 11.06 5.24 -5.70
CA PRO A 201 9.96 5.82 -6.47
C PRO A 201 10.37 6.39 -7.83
N GLN A 202 11.57 6.96 -7.94
CA GLN A 202 12.06 7.51 -9.20
C GLN A 202 12.31 6.38 -10.21
N GLY A 203 13.03 5.33 -9.81
CA GLY A 203 13.28 4.16 -10.64
C GLY A 203 11.99 3.46 -11.08
N TYR A 204 10.97 3.40 -10.23
CA TYR A 204 9.65 2.89 -10.63
C TYR A 204 8.99 3.76 -11.71
N VAL A 205 8.98 5.09 -11.53
CA VAL A 205 8.41 6.01 -12.51
C VAL A 205 9.16 5.93 -13.84
N ASP A 206 10.49 5.88 -13.82
CA ASP A 206 11.31 5.78 -15.04
C ASP A 206 10.99 4.49 -15.83
N LEU A 207 10.77 3.38 -15.14
CA LEU A 207 10.39 2.10 -15.76
C LEU A 207 8.96 2.09 -16.32
N THR A 208 8.06 2.92 -15.81
CA THR A 208 6.61 2.87 -16.13
C THR A 208 6.11 4.04 -16.97
N ASN A 209 6.86 5.13 -17.05
CA ASN A 209 6.48 6.38 -17.72
C ASN A 209 6.11 6.18 -19.20
N ASP A 210 6.82 5.32 -19.92
CA ASP A 210 6.54 5.07 -21.34
C ASP A 210 5.22 4.32 -21.56
N LEU A 211 4.83 3.45 -20.62
CA LEU A 211 3.54 2.76 -20.67
C LEU A 211 2.40 3.71 -20.33
N LEU A 212 2.56 4.47 -19.24
CA LEU A 212 1.54 5.42 -18.77
C LEU A 212 1.29 6.54 -19.80
N SER A 213 2.35 7.09 -20.40
CA SER A 213 2.22 8.14 -21.43
C SER A 213 1.52 7.63 -22.69
N ARG A 214 1.83 6.41 -23.16
CA ARG A 214 1.13 5.77 -24.28
C ARG A 214 -0.34 5.46 -23.98
N SER A 215 -0.70 5.36 -22.70
CA SER A 215 -2.08 5.19 -22.22
C SER A 215 -2.76 6.51 -21.85
N GLU A 216 -2.13 7.66 -22.15
CA GLU A 216 -2.66 9.00 -21.85
C GLU A 216 -2.91 9.23 -20.35
N ILE A 217 -2.09 8.62 -19.49
CA ILE A 217 -2.12 8.77 -18.04
C ILE A 217 -0.96 9.68 -17.63
N GLU A 218 -1.24 10.97 -17.42
CA GLU A 218 -0.23 11.99 -17.08
C GLU A 218 -0.65 12.80 -15.84
N TYR A 219 0.08 12.63 -14.72
CA TYR A 219 -0.17 13.33 -13.45
C TYR A 219 1.13 13.70 -12.70
#